data_AF-A0AAU8YSS8-F1
#
_entry.id   AF-A0AAU8YSS8-F1
#
_cell.length_a   1.000
_cell.length_b   1.000
_cell.length_c   1.000
_cell.angle_alpha   90.00
_cell.angle_beta   90.00
_cell.angle_gamma   90.00
#
_symmetry.space_group_name_H-M   'P 1'
#
loop_
_entity.id
_entity.type
_entity.pdbx_description
1 polymer ?
#
loop_
_entity_poly.entity_id
_entity_poly.type
_entity_poly.pdbx_seq_one_letter_code
_entity_poly.pdbx_strand_id
1 'polypeptide(L)'
;MNFHKKKYFVIFFILGLVLMIVSFISYNYGKNVVINNLIKSGDAYINKKEYIKAIAVYEEVVKYDKNDTDKNMLKLAMSMQNSRKSYHDGMIYYNRKQYLKALKCFRQVMENDTITFNKAQEKIKECTEKYIEDNLKNAENSIHNSKYKKANEYLNNIFKLDKDNEEAQKLKNILNKKIF
;
A
#
# COMPACT_ATOMS: atom_id res chain seq x y z
N MET A 1 69.79 -8.08 -10.74
CA MET A 1 68.80 -7.17 -11.36
C MET A 1 69.19 -5.73 -11.03
N ASN A 2 69.37 -4.87 -12.04
CA ASN A 2 70.00 -3.54 -11.90
C ASN A 2 69.16 -2.61 -11.00
N PHE A 3 69.75 -1.97 -9.99
CA PHE A 3 69.04 -1.19 -8.95
C PHE A 3 68.15 -0.09 -9.57
N HIS A 4 68.64 0.55 -10.63
CA HIS A 4 67.89 1.53 -11.41
C HIS A 4 66.64 0.93 -12.10
N LYS A 5 66.75 -0.27 -12.70
CA LYS A 5 65.61 -0.96 -13.32
C LYS A 5 64.53 -1.30 -12.29
N LYS A 6 64.92 -1.68 -11.07
CA LYS A 6 63.98 -1.94 -9.95
C LYS A 6 63.27 -0.65 -9.50
N LYS A 7 63.98 0.49 -9.42
CA LYS A 7 63.40 1.79 -9.07
C LYS A 7 62.39 2.28 -10.12
N TYR A 8 62.70 2.19 -11.41
CA TYR A 8 61.76 2.56 -12.47
C TYR A 8 60.53 1.64 -12.51
N PHE A 9 60.72 0.34 -12.24
CA PHE A 9 59.62 -0.60 -12.11
C PHE A 9 58.67 -0.24 -10.96
N VAL A 10 59.22 0.11 -9.78
CA VAL A 10 58.41 0.55 -8.62
C VAL A 10 57.66 1.85 -8.93
N ILE A 11 58.28 2.83 -9.58
CA ILE A 11 57.62 4.08 -9.98
C ILE A 11 56.47 3.82 -10.96
N PHE A 12 56.69 2.98 -11.97
CA PHE A 12 55.65 2.62 -12.94
C PHE A 12 54.47 1.90 -12.27
N PHE A 13 54.77 1.00 -11.33
CA PHE A 13 53.74 0.30 -10.56
C PHE A 13 52.89 1.26 -9.71
N ILE A 14 53.52 2.22 -9.03
CA ILE A 14 52.81 3.25 -8.25
C ILE A 14 51.92 4.11 -9.17
N LEU A 15 52.43 4.51 -10.34
CA LEU A 15 51.66 5.30 -11.30
C LEU A 15 50.41 4.53 -11.81
N GLY A 16 50.56 3.23 -12.07
CA GLY A 16 49.44 2.36 -12.44
C GLY A 16 48.37 2.28 -11.35
N LEU A 17 48.77 2.16 -10.07
CA LEU A 17 47.84 2.17 -8.94
C LEU A 17 47.10 3.51 -8.82
N VAL A 18 47.79 4.64 -8.99
CA VAL A 18 47.17 5.97 -8.96
C VAL A 18 46.14 6.11 -10.07
N LEU A 19 46.45 5.67 -11.30
CA LEU A 19 45.51 5.69 -12.41
C LEU A 19 44.27 4.82 -12.14
N MET A 20 44.44 3.62 -11.59
CA MET A 20 43.30 2.77 -11.20
C MET A 20 42.41 3.45 -10.16
N ILE A 21 43.00 4.10 -9.15
CA ILE A 21 42.24 4.82 -8.10
C ILE A 21 41.48 6.00 -8.70
N VAL A 22 42.12 6.82 -9.55
CA VAL A 22 41.47 7.97 -10.20
C VAL A 22 40.31 7.50 -11.08
N SER A 23 40.51 6.45 -11.90
CA SER A 23 39.45 5.89 -12.73
C SER A 23 38.28 5.35 -11.90
N PHE A 24 38.56 4.69 -10.78
CA PHE A 24 37.53 4.20 -9.86
C PHE A 24 36.74 5.34 -9.22
N ILE A 25 37.41 6.41 -8.77
CA ILE A 25 36.76 7.59 -8.20
C ILE A 25 35.87 8.29 -9.24
N SER A 26 36.39 8.55 -10.45
CA SER A 26 35.63 9.20 -11.53
C SER A 26 34.39 8.39 -11.92
N TYR A 27 34.51 7.06 -12.02
CA TYR A 27 33.38 6.17 -12.30
C TYR A 27 32.28 6.27 -11.22
N ASN A 28 32.67 6.14 -9.95
CA ASN A 28 31.71 6.21 -8.84
C ASN A 28 31.06 7.59 -8.71
N TYR A 29 31.80 8.66 -8.98
CA TYR A 29 31.26 10.02 -9.00
C TYR A 29 30.16 10.16 -10.06
N GLY A 30 30.43 9.78 -11.31
CA GLY A 30 29.46 9.85 -12.40
C GLY A 30 28.21 9.00 -12.11
N LYS A 31 28.41 7.78 -11.60
CA LYS A 31 27.32 6.90 -11.16
C LYS A 31 26.44 7.58 -10.11
N ASN A 32 27.03 8.15 -9.07
CA ASN A 32 26.29 8.79 -7.97
C ASN A 32 25.52 10.04 -8.43
N VAL A 33 26.06 10.80 -9.39
CA VAL A 33 25.34 11.94 -9.99
C VAL A 33 24.08 11.48 -10.71
N VAL A 34 24.17 10.41 -11.51
CA VAL A 34 23.01 9.84 -12.22
C VAL A 34 21.96 9.33 -11.24
N ILE A 35 22.36 8.56 -10.22
CA ILE A 35 21.47 8.07 -9.16
C ILE A 35 20.75 9.23 -8.48
N ASN A 36 21.47 10.25 -8.04
CA ASN A 36 20.89 11.40 -7.34
C ASN A 36 19.89 12.16 -8.22
N ASN A 37 20.17 12.30 -9.51
CA ASN A 37 19.24 12.93 -10.45
C ASN A 37 17.96 12.09 -10.65
N LEU A 38 18.09 10.77 -10.73
CA LEU A 38 16.95 9.86 -10.79
C LEU A 38 16.12 9.93 -9.50
N ILE A 39 16.74 9.90 -8.32
CA ILE A 39 16.03 10.04 -7.03
C ILE A 39 15.22 11.34 -7.00
N LYS A 40 15.85 12.48 -7.35
CA LYS A 40 15.15 13.78 -7.42
C LYS A 40 13.96 13.76 -8.39
N SER A 41 14.10 13.07 -9.52
CA SER A 41 13.00 12.91 -10.48
C SER A 41 11.87 12.04 -9.92
N GLY A 42 12.20 10.93 -9.27
CA GLY A 42 11.25 10.07 -8.56
C GLY A 42 10.48 10.83 -7.49
N ASP A 43 11.17 11.59 -6.65
CA ASP A 43 10.59 12.41 -5.59
C ASP A 43 9.64 13.48 -6.16
N ALA A 44 10.01 14.11 -7.29
CA ALA A 44 9.14 15.06 -7.98
C ALA A 44 7.84 14.40 -8.48
N TYR A 45 7.90 13.15 -8.96
CA TYR A 45 6.71 12.39 -9.34
C TYR A 45 5.87 11.98 -8.13
N ILE A 46 6.49 11.62 -7.00
CA ILE A 46 5.79 11.37 -5.72
C ILE A 46 5.01 12.60 -5.29
N ASN A 47 5.65 13.77 -5.30
CA ASN A 47 5.02 15.04 -4.91
C ASN A 47 3.84 15.42 -5.83
N LYS A 48 3.92 15.07 -7.11
CA LYS A 48 2.83 15.23 -8.09
C LYS A 48 1.78 14.12 -8.03
N LYS A 49 1.93 13.15 -7.12
CA LYS A 49 1.09 11.93 -6.99
C LYS A 49 1.07 11.07 -8.26
N GLU A 50 2.10 11.17 -9.11
CA GLU A 50 2.29 10.40 -10.33
C GLU A 50 3.06 9.10 -10.06
N TYR A 51 2.52 8.26 -9.16
CA TYR A 51 3.25 7.14 -8.58
C TYR A 51 3.75 6.10 -9.59
N ILE A 52 3.02 5.86 -10.70
CA ILE A 52 3.49 4.95 -11.76
C ILE A 52 4.81 5.44 -12.37
N LYS A 53 4.94 6.75 -12.60
CA LYS A 53 6.19 7.33 -13.13
C LYS A 53 7.29 7.29 -12.06
N ALA A 54 6.95 7.57 -10.79
CA ALA A 54 7.90 7.44 -9.68
C ALA A 54 8.44 6.01 -9.55
N ILE A 55 7.58 4.99 -9.64
CA ILE A 55 7.96 3.57 -9.62
C ILE A 55 8.95 3.27 -10.75
N ALA A 56 8.65 3.67 -11.99
CA ALA A 56 9.55 3.44 -13.12
C ALA A 56 10.93 4.09 -12.90
N VAL A 57 10.98 5.30 -12.34
CA VAL A 57 12.25 5.98 -12.02
C VAL A 57 13.02 5.26 -10.91
N TYR A 58 12.36 4.88 -9.80
CA TYR A 58 13.03 4.16 -8.72
C TYR A 58 13.44 2.74 -9.12
N GLU A 59 12.74 2.08 -10.05
CA GLU A 59 13.20 0.83 -10.65
C GLU A 59 14.53 1.02 -11.38
N GLU A 60 14.73 2.14 -12.09
CA GLU A 60 16.03 2.46 -12.68
C GLU A 60 17.10 2.70 -11.61
N VAL A 61 16.79 3.42 -10.52
CA VAL A 61 17.73 3.61 -9.40
C VAL A 61 18.23 2.28 -8.85
N VAL A 62 17.31 1.33 -8.59
CA VAL A 62 17.62 0.00 -8.03
C VAL A 62 18.49 -0.86 -8.97
N LYS A 63 18.53 -0.55 -10.28
CA LYS A 63 19.47 -1.21 -11.22
C LYS A 63 20.91 -0.74 -11.01
N TYR A 64 21.12 0.52 -10.67
CA TYR A 64 22.45 1.09 -10.43
C TYR A 64 23.00 0.74 -9.04
N ASP A 65 22.14 0.76 -8.03
CA ASP A 65 22.50 0.46 -6.66
C ASP A 65 21.42 -0.38 -5.97
N LYS A 66 21.83 -1.48 -5.35
CA LYS A 66 20.93 -2.42 -4.66
C LYS A 66 20.96 -2.22 -3.15
N ASN A 67 21.37 -1.06 -2.68
CA ASN A 67 21.28 -0.71 -1.27
C ASN A 67 19.81 -0.75 -0.79
N ASP A 68 19.63 -0.87 0.51
CA ASP A 68 18.29 -1.04 1.08
C ASP A 68 17.47 0.26 1.06
N THR A 69 18.13 1.42 1.05
CA THR A 69 17.48 2.73 0.96
C THR A 69 16.72 2.89 -0.34
N ASP A 70 17.35 2.59 -1.48
CA ASP A 70 16.77 2.74 -2.81
C ASP A 70 15.62 1.75 -3.03
N LYS A 71 15.78 0.52 -2.53
CA LYS A 71 14.69 -0.47 -2.50
C LYS A 71 13.49 0.01 -1.67
N ASN A 72 13.74 0.69 -0.56
CA ASN A 72 12.67 1.21 0.29
C ASN A 72 11.92 2.38 -0.37
N MET A 73 12.61 3.23 -1.14
CA MET A 73 11.95 4.26 -1.96
C MET A 73 11.00 3.64 -2.99
N LEU A 74 11.46 2.61 -3.71
CA LEU A 74 10.63 1.88 -4.66
C LEU A 74 9.40 1.23 -3.98
N LYS A 75 9.61 0.53 -2.86
CA LYS A 75 8.52 -0.09 -2.09
C LYS A 75 7.52 0.94 -1.60
N LEU A 76 7.97 2.10 -1.13
CA LEU A 76 7.10 3.19 -0.72
C LEU A 76 6.24 3.63 -1.89
N ALA A 77 6.84 3.95 -3.06
CA ALA A 77 6.11 4.37 -4.25
C ALA A 77 5.05 3.34 -4.70
N MET A 78 5.39 2.05 -4.70
CA MET A 78 4.43 0.96 -4.97
C MET A 78 3.27 0.95 -3.96
N SER A 79 3.57 1.17 -2.69
CA SER A 79 2.56 1.23 -1.62
C SER A 79 1.64 2.45 -1.77
N MET A 80 2.18 3.61 -2.18
CA MET A 80 1.38 4.80 -2.49
C MET A 80 0.44 4.56 -3.67
N GLN A 81 0.94 3.91 -4.74
CA GLN A 81 0.13 3.54 -5.89
C GLN A 81 -0.99 2.56 -5.50
N ASN A 82 -0.69 1.55 -4.68
CA ASN A 82 -1.68 0.60 -4.19
C ASN A 82 -2.73 1.27 -3.28
N SER A 83 -2.33 2.20 -2.42
CA SER A 83 -3.24 3.02 -1.60
C SER A 83 -4.22 3.81 -2.49
N ARG A 84 -3.72 4.49 -3.52
CA ARG A 84 -4.54 5.24 -4.50
C ARG A 84 -5.52 4.33 -5.22
N LYS A 85 -5.05 3.17 -5.70
CA LYS A 85 -5.90 2.18 -6.35
C LYS A 85 -6.98 1.66 -5.40
N SER A 86 -6.62 1.37 -4.15
CA SER A 86 -7.54 0.87 -3.14
C SER A 86 -8.68 1.85 -2.87
N TYR A 87 -8.38 3.16 -2.78
CA TYR A 87 -9.41 4.18 -2.66
C TYR A 87 -10.36 4.18 -3.87
N HIS A 88 -9.79 4.16 -5.08
CA HIS A 88 -10.56 4.16 -6.33
C HIS A 88 -11.48 2.93 -6.45
N ASP A 89 -10.94 1.73 -6.23
CA ASP A 89 -11.68 0.48 -6.27
C ASP A 89 -12.77 0.47 -5.17
N GLY A 90 -12.45 1.00 -3.98
CA GLY A 90 -13.40 1.19 -2.89
C GLY A 90 -14.61 2.04 -3.31
N MET A 91 -14.38 3.16 -3.99
CA MET A 91 -15.45 4.01 -4.53
C MET A 91 -16.30 3.29 -5.60
N ILE A 92 -15.67 2.50 -6.47
CA ILE A 92 -16.40 1.68 -7.45
C ILE A 92 -17.34 0.69 -6.74
N TYR A 93 -16.83 -0.04 -5.74
CA TYR A 93 -17.64 -0.97 -4.98
C TYR A 93 -18.74 -0.28 -4.16
N TYR A 94 -18.44 0.88 -3.57
CA TYR A 94 -19.40 1.70 -2.84
C TYR A 94 -20.57 2.11 -3.73
N ASN A 95 -20.29 2.63 -4.93
CA ASN A 95 -21.33 3.05 -5.89
C ASN A 95 -22.18 1.87 -6.38
N ARG A 96 -21.61 0.67 -6.41
CA ARG A 96 -22.32 -0.59 -6.72
C ARG A 96 -23.04 -1.19 -5.51
N LYS A 97 -23.08 -0.49 -4.37
CA LYS A 97 -23.64 -0.95 -3.08
C LYS A 97 -23.01 -2.25 -2.56
N GLN A 98 -21.80 -2.58 -3.03
CA GLN A 98 -21.04 -3.75 -2.56
C GLN A 98 -20.23 -3.38 -1.32
N TYR A 99 -20.92 -2.98 -0.24
CA TYR A 99 -20.33 -2.32 0.93
C TYR A 99 -19.21 -3.13 1.59
N LEU A 100 -19.34 -4.46 1.68
CA LEU A 100 -18.28 -5.30 2.27
C LEU A 100 -16.99 -5.31 1.43
N LYS A 101 -17.10 -5.27 0.10
CA LYS A 101 -15.92 -5.15 -0.78
C LYS A 101 -15.32 -3.76 -0.70
N ALA A 102 -16.17 -2.73 -0.67
CA ALA A 102 -15.75 -1.34 -0.49
C ALA A 102 -14.97 -1.17 0.82
N LEU A 103 -15.47 -1.73 1.93
CA LEU A 103 -14.78 -1.76 3.23
C LEU A 103 -13.38 -2.34 3.15
N LYS A 104 -13.23 -3.49 2.47
CA LYS A 104 -11.92 -4.13 2.30
C LYS A 104 -10.94 -3.22 1.56
N CYS A 105 -11.40 -2.55 0.51
CA CYS A 105 -10.59 -1.61 -0.28
C CYS A 105 -10.24 -0.35 0.54
N PHE A 106 -11.20 0.30 1.19
CA PHE A 106 -10.93 1.52 1.96
C PHE A 106 -9.97 1.28 3.13
N ARG A 107 -10.00 0.09 3.77
CA ARG A 107 -9.05 -0.29 4.82
C ARG A 107 -7.59 -0.42 4.35
N GLN A 108 -7.37 -0.53 3.04
CA GLN A 108 -6.03 -0.60 2.45
C GLN A 108 -5.46 0.78 2.08
N VAL A 109 -6.25 1.85 2.26
CA VAL A 109 -5.79 3.22 2.04
C VAL A 109 -4.87 3.63 3.18
N MET A 110 -3.66 4.06 2.84
CA MET A 110 -2.62 4.47 3.78
C MET A 110 -2.77 5.94 4.19
N GLU A 111 -2.26 6.27 5.38
CA GLU A 111 -2.35 7.61 5.99
C GLU A 111 -1.44 8.66 5.35
N ASN A 112 -0.50 8.23 4.50
CA ASN A 112 0.47 9.11 3.82
C ASN A 112 -0.17 10.22 2.96
N ASP A 113 -1.40 10.01 2.46
CA ASP A 113 -2.25 11.05 1.88
C ASP A 113 -3.42 11.30 2.83
N THR A 114 -3.20 12.13 3.84
CA THR A 114 -4.15 12.36 4.95
C THR A 114 -5.55 12.73 4.47
N ILE A 115 -5.66 13.48 3.37
CA ILE A 115 -6.96 13.87 2.79
C ILE A 115 -7.68 12.62 2.26
N THR A 116 -7.00 11.82 1.46
CA THR A 116 -7.58 10.59 0.89
C THR A 116 -7.86 9.55 1.97
N PHE A 117 -6.98 9.46 2.97
CA PHE A 117 -7.15 8.59 4.13
C PHE A 117 -8.39 8.95 4.95
N ASN A 118 -8.57 10.23 5.30
CA ASN A 118 -9.73 10.67 6.07
C ASN A 118 -11.03 10.40 5.31
N LYS A 119 -11.06 10.65 4.00
CA LYS A 119 -12.20 10.27 3.14
C LYS A 119 -12.45 8.77 3.15
N ALA A 120 -11.40 7.95 3.16
CA ALA A 120 -11.54 6.50 3.27
C ALA A 120 -12.13 6.09 4.63
N GLN A 121 -11.71 6.73 5.73
CA GLN A 121 -12.25 6.47 7.07
C GLN A 121 -13.72 6.86 7.18
N GLU A 122 -14.12 8.00 6.63
CA GLU A 122 -15.53 8.39 6.50
C GLU A 122 -16.33 7.34 5.73
N LYS A 123 -15.81 6.90 4.57
CA LYS A 123 -16.45 5.86 3.77
C LYS A 123 -16.50 4.51 4.46
N ILE A 124 -15.54 4.16 5.32
CA ILE A 124 -15.60 2.95 6.15
C ILE A 124 -16.79 3.02 7.10
N LYS A 125 -17.03 4.16 7.77
CA LYS A 125 -18.19 4.36 8.65
C LYS A 125 -19.49 4.20 7.86
N GLU A 126 -19.64 4.94 6.77
CA GLU A 126 -20.83 4.87 5.92
C GLU A 126 -21.11 3.45 5.38
N CYS A 127 -20.06 2.74 4.91
CA CYS A 127 -20.23 1.36 4.43
C CYS A 127 -20.66 0.41 5.55
N THR A 128 -20.12 0.61 6.76
CA THR A 128 -20.45 -0.23 7.91
C THR A 128 -21.90 -0.04 8.30
N GLU A 129 -22.35 1.21 8.45
CA GLU A 129 -23.73 1.56 8.77
C GLU A 129 -24.70 0.97 7.74
N LYS A 130 -24.46 1.21 6.43
CA LYS A 130 -25.33 0.70 5.36
C LYS A 130 -25.36 -0.82 5.29
N TYR A 131 -24.22 -1.48 5.50
CA TYR A 131 -24.17 -2.94 5.52
C TYR A 131 -24.94 -3.51 6.71
N ILE A 132 -24.84 -2.88 7.89
CA ILE A 132 -25.59 -3.28 9.07
C ILE A 132 -27.10 -3.08 8.85
N GLU A 133 -27.51 -1.91 8.37
CA GLU A 133 -28.91 -1.59 8.04
C GLU A 133 -29.52 -2.61 7.07
N ASP A 134 -28.81 -2.92 5.98
CA ASP A 134 -29.25 -3.92 5.00
C ASP A 134 -29.39 -5.32 5.64
N ASN A 135 -28.46 -5.73 6.51
CA ASN A 135 -28.54 -7.03 7.18
C ASN A 135 -29.65 -7.08 8.23
N LEU A 136 -29.89 -5.99 8.99
CA LEU A 136 -30.98 -5.90 9.96
C LEU A 136 -32.33 -6.06 9.26
N LYS A 137 -32.57 -5.28 8.20
CA LYS A 137 -33.79 -5.35 7.38
C LYS A 137 -34.00 -6.75 6.80
N ASN A 138 -32.94 -7.37 6.30
CA ASN A 138 -33.03 -8.73 5.74
C ASN A 138 -33.25 -9.80 6.82
N ALA A 139 -32.70 -9.62 8.02
CA ALA A 139 -32.94 -10.48 9.16
C ALA A 139 -34.41 -10.40 9.61
N GLU A 140 -34.95 -9.20 9.78
CA GLU A 140 -36.36 -8.95 10.11
C GLU A 140 -37.29 -9.59 9.09
N ASN A 141 -37.09 -9.30 7.80
CA ASN A 141 -37.88 -9.90 6.72
C ASN A 141 -37.79 -11.43 6.75
N SER A 142 -36.62 -11.99 7.05
CA SER A 142 -36.45 -13.44 7.15
C SER A 142 -37.17 -14.02 8.36
N ILE A 143 -37.19 -13.33 9.51
CA ILE A 143 -37.96 -13.72 10.70
C ILE A 143 -39.46 -13.72 10.40
N HIS A 144 -39.96 -12.65 9.78
CA HIS A 144 -41.38 -12.53 9.39
C HIS A 144 -41.82 -13.64 8.44
N ASN A 145 -40.93 -14.07 7.55
CA ASN A 145 -41.17 -15.16 6.60
C ASN A 145 -40.77 -16.56 7.13
N SER A 146 -40.53 -16.70 8.44
CA SER A 146 -40.10 -17.96 9.08
C SER A 146 -38.82 -18.59 8.50
N LYS A 147 -37.99 -17.82 7.79
CA LYS A 147 -36.69 -18.22 7.23
C LYS A 147 -35.58 -18.07 8.28
N TYR A 148 -35.71 -18.77 9.41
CA TYR A 148 -34.88 -18.57 10.61
C TYR A 148 -33.37 -18.77 10.40
N LYS A 149 -32.97 -19.75 9.58
CA LYS A 149 -31.56 -19.95 9.24
C LYS A 149 -30.96 -18.73 8.52
N LYS A 150 -31.67 -18.18 7.55
CA LYS A 150 -31.25 -16.97 6.83
C LYS A 150 -31.22 -15.74 7.73
N ALA A 151 -32.22 -15.59 8.61
CA ALA A 151 -32.21 -14.53 9.62
C ALA A 151 -30.94 -14.60 10.48
N ASN A 152 -30.58 -15.80 10.95
CA ASN A 152 -29.38 -15.99 11.75
C ASN A 152 -28.09 -15.67 10.97
N GLU A 153 -28.04 -15.99 9.68
CA GLU A 153 -26.90 -15.65 8.81
C GLU A 153 -26.72 -14.12 8.68
N TYR A 154 -27.81 -13.37 8.46
CA TYR A 154 -27.76 -11.91 8.42
C TYR A 154 -27.31 -11.30 9.75
N LEU A 155 -27.81 -11.79 10.88
CA LEU A 155 -27.38 -11.33 12.21
C LEU A 155 -25.89 -11.64 12.48
N ASN A 156 -25.43 -12.82 12.11
CA ASN A 156 -24.02 -13.18 12.22
C ASN A 156 -23.10 -12.30 11.36
N ASN A 157 -23.60 -11.82 10.22
CA ASN A 157 -22.84 -10.88 9.39
C ASN A 157 -22.66 -9.53 10.08
N ILE A 158 -23.65 -9.06 10.85
CA ILE A 158 -23.55 -7.84 11.65
C ILE A 158 -22.52 -8.04 12.76
N PHE A 159 -22.61 -9.13 13.52
CA PHE A 159 -21.71 -9.39 14.65
C PHE A 159 -20.23 -9.58 14.27
N LYS A 160 -19.92 -9.84 12.99
CA LYS A 160 -18.54 -9.83 12.46
C LYS A 160 -17.95 -8.41 12.36
N LEU A 161 -18.79 -7.39 12.27
CA LEU A 161 -18.38 -5.98 12.13
C LEU A 161 -18.60 -5.21 13.43
N ASP A 162 -19.73 -5.45 14.08
CA ASP A 162 -20.14 -4.83 15.33
C ASP A 162 -20.73 -5.92 16.25
N LYS A 163 -19.87 -6.46 17.12
CA LYS A 163 -20.22 -7.57 18.01
C LYS A 163 -21.30 -7.20 19.01
N ASP A 164 -21.35 -5.92 19.40
CA ASP A 164 -22.21 -5.41 20.46
C ASP A 164 -23.41 -4.64 19.91
N ASN A 165 -23.74 -4.86 18.63
CA ASN A 165 -24.86 -4.20 17.97
C ASN A 165 -26.20 -4.49 18.67
N GLU A 166 -26.76 -3.49 19.34
CA GLU A 166 -27.94 -3.64 20.19
C GLU A 166 -29.18 -4.12 19.41
N GLU A 167 -29.40 -3.60 18.20
CA GLU A 167 -30.54 -3.96 17.36
C GLU A 167 -30.45 -5.41 16.89
N ALA A 168 -29.27 -5.85 16.45
CA ALA A 168 -29.03 -7.23 16.08
C ALA A 168 -29.21 -8.18 17.28
N GLN A 169 -28.80 -7.78 18.49
CA GLN A 169 -29.03 -8.58 19.71
C GLN A 169 -30.53 -8.71 20.03
N LYS A 170 -31.31 -7.62 19.91
CA LYS A 170 -32.77 -7.66 20.09
C LYS A 170 -33.43 -8.64 19.10
N LEU A 171 -33.07 -8.56 17.81
CA LEU A 171 -33.57 -9.48 16.79
C LEU A 171 -33.14 -10.93 17.03
N LYS A 172 -31.91 -11.15 17.52
CA LYS A 172 -31.42 -12.47 17.87
C LYS A 172 -32.24 -13.12 19.00
N ASN A 173 -32.62 -12.33 20.00
CA ASN A 173 -33.49 -12.80 21.10
C ASN A 173 -34.90 -13.15 20.59
N ILE A 174 -35.47 -12.35 19.69
CA ILE A 174 -36.77 -12.63 19.05
C ILE A 174 -36.68 -13.92 18.23
N LEU A 175 -35.62 -14.09 17.45
CA LEU A 175 -35.38 -15.28 16.63
C LEU A 175 -35.31 -16.55 17.50
N ASN A 176 -34.56 -16.51 18.61
CA ASN A 176 -34.44 -17.66 19.51
C ASN A 176 -35.81 -18.08 20.08
N LYS A 177 -36.67 -17.13 20.45
CA LYS A 177 -38.05 -17.40 20.93
C LYS A 177 -39.01 -17.98 19.88
N LYS A 178 -38.64 -17.96 18.59
CA LYS A 178 -39.43 -18.53 17.50
C LYS A 178 -38.93 -19.92 17.06
N ILE A 179 -37.71 -20.27 17.43
CA ILE A 179 -37.08 -21.57 17.13
C ILE A 179 -37.40 -22.60 18.22
N PHE A 180 -37.50 -22.14 19.46
CA PHE A 180 -37.94 -22.91 20.62
C PHE A 180 -39.37 -22.52 20.99
#